data_AF-A0A1L9MYB6-F1
#
_entry.id   AF-A0A1L9MYB6-F1
#
_cell.length_a   1.000
_cell.length_b   1.000
_cell.length_c   1.000
_cell.angle_alpha   90.00
_cell.angle_beta   90.00
_cell.angle_gamma   90.00
#
_symmetry.space_group_name_H-M   'P 1'
#
loop_
_entity.id
_entity.type
_entity.pdbx_description
1 polymer ?
#
loop_
_entity_poly.entity_id
_entity_poly.type
_entity_poly.pdbx_seq_one_letter_code
_entity_poly.pdbx_strand_id
1 'polypeptide(L)'
;MLWNWTTIDACFLSSTWHINTAGQFAVSCIAVAFLVVLLDFLRLLSKQYEDHLQRQFQRYVAAQTTSDRMQFFCGDSLEHGPTVLTFRASPWQQLARALLHTLQFGLAYIIMLIAMFYNGYMIISIFLGAFLGKVFCDRGEYRVVVARPGARTTDATKAMEIEPGKQTEEWTTGCCG
;
A
#
# COMPACT_ATOMS: atom_id res chain seq x y z
N MET A 1 12.22 -4.78 30.92
CA MET A 1 12.68 -3.69 31.79
C MET A 1 11.45 -2.99 32.36
N LEU A 2 11.54 -2.44 33.57
CA LEU A 2 10.42 -1.74 34.20
C LEU A 2 10.21 -0.39 33.49
N TRP A 3 8.95 0.03 33.39
CA TRP A 3 8.57 1.33 32.83
C TRP A 3 9.27 2.48 33.56
N ASN A 4 9.86 3.41 32.81
CA ASN A 4 10.69 4.48 33.36
C ASN A 4 10.39 5.86 32.75
N TRP A 5 10.67 6.91 33.51
CA TRP A 5 10.47 8.33 33.16
C TRP A 5 11.76 9.17 33.32
N THR A 6 12.94 8.56 33.36
CA THR A 6 14.18 9.35 33.42
C THR A 6 14.48 10.03 32.08
N THR A 7 14.97 11.26 32.15
CA THR A 7 15.31 12.09 30.98
C THR A 7 16.82 12.34 30.83
N ILE A 8 17.60 12.09 31.88
CA ILE A 8 19.05 12.37 31.96
C ILE A 8 19.80 11.03 32.11
N ASP A 9 20.96 10.93 31.46
CA ASP A 9 21.90 9.81 31.47
C ASP A 9 21.36 8.50 30.89
N ALA A 10 20.49 8.60 29.86
CA ALA A 10 20.00 7.44 29.12
C ALA A 10 20.86 7.14 27.88
N CYS A 11 20.99 5.85 27.55
CA CYS A 11 21.63 5.34 26.34
C CYS A 11 20.62 4.41 25.62
N PHE A 12 20.10 4.84 24.46
CA PHE A 12 18.97 4.15 23.81
C PHE A 12 19.39 3.04 22.84
N LEU A 13 20.26 3.33 21.86
CA LEU A 13 20.62 2.39 20.78
C LEU A 13 22.10 2.00 20.80
N SER A 14 22.97 2.95 21.09
CA SER A 14 24.42 2.75 21.22
C SER A 14 24.97 3.70 22.27
N SER A 15 26.14 3.39 22.84
CA SER A 15 26.84 4.26 23.79
C SER A 15 27.15 5.65 23.23
N THR A 16 27.14 5.80 21.91
CA THR A 16 27.28 7.09 21.22
C THR A 16 26.01 7.94 21.32
N TRP A 17 24.83 7.33 21.41
CA TRP A 17 23.56 8.05 21.61
C TRP A 17 23.25 8.19 23.10
N HIS A 18 24.14 8.90 23.80
CA HIS A 18 24.01 9.18 25.23
C HIS A 18 23.50 10.60 25.50
N ILE A 19 22.50 10.72 26.37
CA ILE A 19 21.81 11.97 26.66
C ILE A 19 22.30 12.53 27.99
N ASN A 20 23.05 13.63 27.93
CA ASN A 20 23.60 14.31 29.09
C ASN A 20 22.81 15.57 29.46
N THR A 21 21.95 16.07 28.55
CA THR A 21 21.22 17.33 28.73
C THR A 21 19.75 17.20 28.34
N ALA A 22 18.90 18.03 28.95
CA ALA A 22 17.47 18.09 28.61
C ALA A 22 17.22 18.46 27.14
N GLY A 23 18.09 19.28 26.53
CA GLY A 23 18.01 19.62 25.11
C GLY A 23 18.27 18.41 24.19
N GLN A 24 19.32 17.62 24.49
CA GLN A 24 19.61 16.39 23.74
C GLN A 24 18.47 15.37 23.86
N PHE A 25 17.81 15.32 25.03
CA PHE A 25 16.62 14.51 25.23
C PHE A 25 15.46 14.93 24.32
N ALA A 26 15.16 16.23 24.27
CA ALA A 26 14.09 16.77 23.42
C ALA A 26 14.35 16.51 21.94
N VAL A 27 15.59 16.70 21.48
CA VAL A 27 16.01 16.37 20.11
C VAL A 27 15.81 14.88 19.82
N SER A 28 16.12 14.01 20.77
CA SER A 28 15.93 12.57 20.61
C SER A 28 14.44 12.23 20.47
N CYS A 29 13.55 12.85 21.25
CA CYS A 29 12.10 12.68 21.11
C CYS A 29 11.59 13.12 19.72
N ILE A 30 12.04 14.29 19.25
CA ILE A 30 11.70 14.80 17.90
C ILE A 30 12.22 13.86 16.82
N ALA A 31 13.47 13.38 16.95
CA ALA A 31 14.07 12.45 16.00
C ALA A 31 13.28 11.14 15.92
N VAL A 32 12.82 10.59 17.05
CA VAL A 32 11.98 9.39 17.08
C VAL A 32 10.63 9.65 16.42
N ALA A 33 9.96 10.75 16.73
CA ALA A 33 8.70 11.12 16.08
C ALA A 33 8.87 11.26 14.55
N PHE A 34 9.94 11.93 14.12
CA PHE A 34 10.29 12.07 12.71
C PHE A 34 10.59 10.73 12.04
N LEU A 35 11.28 9.82 12.72
CA LEU A 35 11.61 8.49 12.19
C LEU A 35 10.34 7.65 11.96
N VAL A 36 9.33 7.78 12.83
CA VAL A 36 8.01 7.16 12.62
C VAL A 36 7.27 7.80 11.44
N VAL A 37 7.27 9.13 11.33
CA VAL A 37 6.71 9.83 10.16
C VAL A 37 7.39 9.38 8.87
N LEU A 38 8.71 9.20 8.88
CA LEU A 38 9.47 8.72 7.73
C LEU A 38 9.10 7.27 7.36
N LEU A 39 8.87 6.40 8.35
CA LEU A 39 8.37 5.04 8.10
C LEU A 39 7.02 5.07 7.39
N ASP A 40 6.09 5.92 7.85
CA ASP A 40 4.78 6.09 7.20
C ASP A 40 4.89 6.71 5.81
N PHE A 41 5.81 7.65 5.63
CA PHE A 41 6.11 8.23 4.32
C PHE A 41 6.66 7.18 3.35
N LEU A 42 7.55 6.28 3.80
CA LEU A 42 8.05 5.19 2.96
C LEU A 42 6.96 4.17 2.61
N ARG A 43 6.05 3.87 3.54
CA ARG A 43 4.87 3.06 3.26
C ARG A 43 3.99 3.70 2.19
N LEU A 44 3.79 5.02 2.28
CA LEU A 44 3.06 5.77 1.27
C LEU A 44 3.77 5.73 -0.09
N LEU A 45 5.08 5.95 -0.12
CA LEU A 45 5.86 5.88 -1.36
C LEU A 45 5.78 4.50 -2.01
N SER A 46 5.87 3.42 -1.24
CA SER A 46 5.67 2.07 -1.77
C SER A 46 4.29 1.91 -2.38
N LYS A 47 3.23 2.34 -1.68
CA LYS A 47 1.87 2.27 -2.22
C LYS A 47 1.72 3.09 -3.51
N GLN A 48 2.22 4.32 -3.52
CA GLN A 48 2.18 5.18 -4.70
C GLN A 48 2.98 4.59 -5.87
N TYR A 49 4.11 3.95 -5.58
CA TYR A 49 4.93 3.28 -6.60
C TYR A 49 4.20 2.10 -7.23
N GLU A 50 3.55 1.25 -6.43
CA GLU A 50 2.69 0.16 -6.94
C GLU A 50 1.52 0.71 -7.79
N ASP A 51 0.81 1.73 -7.29
CA ASP A 51 -0.30 2.35 -8.02
C ASP A 51 0.15 2.97 -9.36
N HIS A 52 1.33 3.61 -9.37
CA HIS A 52 1.90 4.20 -10.58
C HIS A 52 2.23 3.11 -11.60
N LEU A 53 2.87 2.04 -11.15
CA LEU A 53 3.24 0.92 -11.98
C LEU A 53 2.00 0.22 -12.59
N GLN A 54 0.95 0.03 -11.80
CA GLN A 54 -0.32 -0.52 -12.27
C GLN A 54 -0.96 0.35 -13.36
N ARG A 55 -0.96 1.69 -13.20
CA ARG A 55 -1.46 2.60 -14.22
C ARG A 55 -0.65 2.56 -15.52
N GLN A 56 0.66 2.37 -15.43
CA GLN A 56 1.52 2.20 -16.61
C GLN A 56 1.16 0.92 -17.37
N PHE A 57 1.00 -0.21 -16.68
CA PHE A 57 0.59 -1.46 -17.30
C PHE A 57 -0.82 -1.38 -17.91
N GLN A 58 -1.78 -0.74 -17.22
CA GLN A 58 -3.13 -0.51 -17.77
C GLN A 58 -3.11 0.31 -19.07
N ARG A 59 -2.27 1.36 -19.15
CA ARG A 59 -2.12 2.17 -20.37
C ARG A 59 -1.48 1.37 -21.50
N TYR A 60 -0.47 0.55 -21.19
CA TYR A 60 0.17 -0.32 -22.17
C TYR A 60 -0.85 -1.29 -22.79
N VAL A 61 -1.67 -1.95 -21.96
CA VAL A 61 -2.74 -2.84 -22.43
C VAL A 61 -3.82 -2.10 -23.21
N ALA A 62 -4.20 -0.89 -22.80
CA ALA A 62 -5.22 -0.09 -23.47
C ALA A 62 -4.77 0.43 -24.85
N ALA A 63 -3.48 0.68 -25.04
CA ALA A 63 -2.90 1.08 -26.32
C ALA A 63 -2.74 -0.07 -27.31
N GLN A 64 -2.77 -1.32 -26.83
CA GLN A 64 -2.59 -2.50 -27.66
C GLN A 64 -3.86 -2.84 -28.46
N THR A 65 -3.73 -2.90 -29.78
CA THR A 65 -4.80 -3.17 -30.75
C THR A 65 -5.36 -4.59 -30.61
N THR A 66 -6.62 -4.78 -31.01
CA THR A 66 -7.34 -6.07 -30.95
C THR A 66 -6.60 -7.21 -31.66
N SER A 67 -5.88 -6.91 -32.75
CA SER A 67 -5.11 -7.91 -33.51
C SER A 67 -3.87 -8.42 -32.74
N ASP A 68 -3.19 -7.54 -32.01
CA ASP A 68 -2.05 -7.89 -31.15
C ASP A 68 -2.53 -8.60 -29.87
N ARG A 69 -3.73 -8.25 -29.38
CA ARG A 69 -4.40 -8.98 -28.31
C ARG A 69 -4.73 -10.41 -28.72
N MET A 70 -5.09 -10.71 -29.96
CA MET A 70 -5.30 -12.12 -30.37
C MET A 70 -4.00 -12.94 -30.33
N GLN A 71 -2.84 -12.32 -30.57
CA GLN A 71 -1.56 -13.04 -30.66
C GLN A 71 -1.00 -13.49 -29.30
N PHE A 72 -1.42 -12.85 -28.20
CA PHE A 72 -1.04 -13.24 -26.82
C PHE A 72 -1.97 -14.30 -26.21
N PHE A 73 -3.07 -14.66 -26.89
CA PHE A 73 -4.08 -15.58 -26.39
C PHE A 73 -4.17 -16.83 -27.28
N CYS A 74 -3.70 -17.97 -26.77
CA CYS A 74 -4.03 -19.29 -27.32
C CYS A 74 -5.32 -19.83 -26.69
N GLY A 75 -6.42 -19.08 -26.76
CA GLY A 75 -7.69 -19.45 -26.15
C GLY A 75 -8.87 -18.79 -26.83
N ASP A 76 -9.79 -19.61 -27.32
CA ASP A 76 -10.93 -19.23 -28.15
C ASP A 76 -11.93 -18.31 -27.42
N SER A 77 -12.50 -17.36 -28.16
CA SER A 77 -13.69 -16.55 -27.84
C SER A 77 -13.53 -15.36 -26.87
N LEU A 78 -13.41 -14.18 -27.48
CA LEU A 78 -13.24 -12.85 -26.90
C LEU A 78 -14.61 -12.16 -26.67
N GLU A 79 -15.59 -12.82 -26.04
CA GLU A 79 -16.93 -12.21 -25.89
C GLU A 79 -17.52 -12.12 -24.47
N HIS A 80 -17.15 -12.94 -23.47
CA HIS A 80 -17.91 -12.93 -22.19
C HIS A 80 -17.12 -13.11 -20.89
N GLY A 81 -15.80 -12.83 -20.84
CA GLY A 81 -15.02 -12.98 -19.60
C GLY A 81 -13.92 -11.94 -19.40
N PRO A 82 -13.57 -11.59 -18.14
CA PRO A 82 -12.43 -10.72 -17.86
C PRO A 82 -11.13 -11.40 -18.31
N THR A 83 -10.50 -10.86 -19.35
CA THR A 83 -9.22 -11.35 -19.84
C THR A 83 -8.10 -10.93 -18.87
N VAL A 84 -7.50 -11.89 -18.16
CA VAL A 84 -6.37 -11.64 -17.25
C VAL A 84 -5.06 -11.74 -18.02
N LEU A 85 -4.41 -10.59 -18.26
CA LEU A 85 -3.06 -10.55 -18.82
C LEU A 85 -2.03 -10.47 -17.69
N THR A 86 -1.14 -11.46 -17.62
CA THR A 86 -0.04 -11.49 -16.66
C THR A 86 1.20 -10.85 -17.28
N PHE A 87 1.59 -9.67 -16.78
CA PHE A 87 2.84 -9.02 -17.17
C PHE A 87 3.94 -9.33 -16.16
N ARG A 88 5.11 -9.73 -16.67
CA ARG A 88 6.31 -9.90 -15.83
C ARG A 88 6.94 -8.53 -15.60
N ALA A 89 7.03 -8.13 -14.33
CA ALA A 89 7.72 -6.89 -13.96
C ALA A 89 9.19 -6.94 -14.37
N SER A 90 9.74 -5.78 -14.75
CA SER A 90 11.16 -5.67 -15.07
C SER A 90 12.03 -5.91 -13.82
N PRO A 91 13.26 -6.42 -13.98
CA PRO A 91 14.15 -6.67 -12.84
C PRO A 91 14.44 -5.41 -12.02
N TRP A 92 14.48 -4.23 -12.68
CA TRP A 92 14.65 -2.94 -12.00
C TRP A 92 13.45 -2.57 -11.12
N GLN A 93 12.23 -2.82 -11.60
CA GLN A 93 11.01 -2.56 -10.81
C GLN A 93 10.92 -3.48 -9.58
N GLN A 94 11.29 -4.75 -9.73
CA GLN A 94 11.34 -5.70 -8.63
C GLN A 94 12.39 -5.30 -7.58
N LEU A 95 13.55 -4.80 -8.02
CA LEU A 95 14.60 -4.33 -7.11
C LEU A 95 14.14 -3.12 -6.30
N ALA A 96 13.50 -2.12 -6.93
CA ALA A 96 12.98 -0.94 -6.24
C ALA A 96 11.92 -1.32 -5.16
N ARG A 97 11.01 -2.24 -5.48
CA ARG A 97 10.02 -2.76 -4.53
C ARG A 97 10.68 -3.47 -3.35
N ALA A 98 11.66 -4.33 -3.63
CA ALA A 98 12.42 -5.04 -2.59
C ALA A 98 13.17 -4.05 -1.67
N LEU A 99 13.84 -3.05 -2.24
CA LEU A 99 14.56 -2.02 -1.49
C LEU A 99 13.64 -1.26 -0.54
N LEU A 100 12.49 -0.77 -1.04
CA LEU A 100 11.53 -0.04 -0.21
C LEU A 100 11.00 -0.91 0.94
N HIS A 101 10.74 -2.19 0.68
CA HIS A 101 10.31 -3.14 1.70
C HIS A 101 11.39 -3.35 2.78
N THR A 102 12.65 -3.56 2.37
CA THR A 102 13.77 -3.71 3.32
C THR A 102 13.97 -2.46 4.17
N LEU A 103 13.84 -1.27 3.59
CA LEU A 103 13.93 0.00 4.32
C LEU A 103 12.82 0.14 5.37
N GLN A 104 11.58 -0.21 5.02
CA GLN A 104 10.46 -0.22 5.96
C GLN A 104 10.68 -1.20 7.11
N PHE A 105 11.13 -2.42 6.80
CA PHE A 105 11.44 -3.42 7.81
C PHE A 105 12.55 -2.96 8.76
N GLY A 106 13.64 -2.40 8.21
CA GLY A 106 14.75 -1.86 9.00
C GLY A 106 14.32 -0.73 9.93
N LEU A 107 13.56 0.25 9.43
CA LEU A 107 13.06 1.36 10.26
C LEU A 107 12.07 0.90 11.33
N ALA A 108 11.18 -0.03 11.01
CA ALA A 108 10.27 -0.62 12.00
C ALA A 108 11.04 -1.30 13.14
N TYR A 109 12.13 -2.01 12.82
CA TYR A 109 12.97 -2.66 13.82
C TYR A 109 13.69 -1.65 14.72
N ILE A 110 14.19 -0.53 14.15
CA ILE A 110 14.79 0.56 14.95
C ILE A 110 13.77 1.15 15.92
N ILE A 111 12.54 1.44 15.47
CA ILE A 111 11.46 1.94 16.33
C ILE A 111 11.12 0.92 17.43
N MET A 112 11.07 -0.37 17.09
CA MET A 112 10.81 -1.43 18.04
C MET A 112 11.91 -1.53 19.11
N LEU A 113 13.18 -1.41 18.73
CA LEU A 113 14.30 -1.37 19.68
C LEU A 113 14.18 -0.18 20.64
N ILE A 114 13.79 0.99 20.13
CA ILE A 114 13.55 2.18 20.96
C ILE A 114 12.37 1.95 21.91
N ALA A 115 11.29 1.33 21.45
CA ALA A 115 10.14 1.00 22.29
C ALA A 115 10.50 0.02 23.43
N MET A 116 11.38 -0.94 23.16
CA MET A 116 11.88 -1.91 24.15
C MET A 116 12.79 -1.30 25.22
N PHE A 117 13.15 -0.01 25.13
CA PHE A 117 13.78 0.71 26.23
C PHE A 117 12.80 1.07 27.36
N TYR A 118 11.49 0.91 27.15
CA TYR A 118 10.43 1.13 28.15
C TYR A 118 10.46 2.53 28.79
N ASN A 119 10.93 3.56 28.08
CA ASN A 119 10.84 4.96 28.51
C ASN A 119 9.54 5.59 27.99
N GLY A 120 8.74 6.13 28.90
CA GLY A 120 7.42 6.66 28.59
C GLY A 120 7.44 7.80 27.56
N TYR A 121 8.42 8.71 27.62
CA TYR A 121 8.52 9.82 26.68
C TYR A 121 8.83 9.35 25.25
N MET A 122 9.66 8.32 25.10
CA MET A 122 9.96 7.76 23.78
C MET A 122 8.74 7.06 23.20
N ILE A 123 8.00 6.31 24.01
CA ILE A 123 6.77 5.65 23.57
C ILE A 123 5.70 6.68 23.17
N ILE A 124 5.54 7.76 23.94
CA ILE A 124 4.63 8.87 23.60
C ILE A 124 5.06 9.53 22.27
N SER A 125 6.36 9.75 22.07
CA SER A 125 6.90 10.32 20.83
C SER A 125 6.65 9.41 19.62
N ILE A 126 6.70 8.08 19.80
CA ILE A 126 6.35 7.10 18.75
C ILE A 126 4.87 7.25 18.37
N PHE A 127 3.97 7.32 19.36
CA PHE A 127 2.54 7.48 19.08
C PHE A 127 2.20 8.81 18.42
N LEU A 128 2.81 9.91 18.88
CA LEU A 128 2.69 11.23 18.23
C LEU A 128 3.19 11.19 16.79
N GLY A 129 4.34 10.54 16.56
CA GLY A 129 4.90 10.34 15.23
C GLY A 129 3.96 9.54 14.32
N ALA A 130 3.34 8.46 14.82
CA ALA A 130 2.40 7.65 14.04
C ALA A 130 1.11 8.42 13.70
N PHE A 131 0.60 9.20 14.65
CA PHE A 131 -0.54 10.07 14.41
C PHE A 131 -0.23 11.13 13.35
N LEU A 132 0.88 11.86 13.51
CA LEU A 132 1.32 12.86 12.53
C LEU A 132 1.64 12.23 11.18
N GLY A 133 2.29 11.08 11.17
CA GLY A 133 2.64 10.33 9.96
C GLY A 133 1.39 10.01 9.15
N LYS A 134 0.35 9.51 9.80
CA LYS A 134 -0.94 9.27 9.15
C LYS A 134 -1.58 10.57 8.66
N VAL A 135 -1.60 11.64 9.45
CA VAL A 135 -2.19 12.93 9.03
C VAL A 135 -1.46 13.54 7.82
N PHE A 136 -0.13 13.48 7.78
CA PHE A 136 0.65 14.04 6.67
C PHE A 136 0.61 13.15 5.41
N CYS A 137 0.58 11.83 5.56
CA CYS A 137 0.70 10.88 4.45
C CYS A 137 -0.64 10.41 3.87
N ASP A 138 -1.76 10.54 4.58
CA ASP A 138 -3.06 10.06 4.14
C ASP A 138 -3.79 11.08 3.25
N ARG A 139 -3.35 11.22 2.00
CA ARG A 139 -4.18 11.83 0.95
C ARG A 139 -5.25 10.81 0.55
N GLY A 140 -6.41 10.89 1.19
CA GLY A 140 -7.55 9.98 1.02
C GLY A 140 -8.12 9.95 -0.39
N GLU A 141 -7.52 9.17 -1.28
CA GLU A 141 -8.04 8.90 -2.62
C GLU A 141 -9.00 7.70 -2.58
N TYR A 142 -10.30 7.98 -2.61
CA TYR A 142 -11.35 6.95 -2.69
C TYR A 142 -11.79 6.77 -4.14
N ARG A 143 -11.38 5.67 -4.77
CA ARG A 143 -11.85 5.32 -6.13
C ARG A 143 -13.18 4.59 -6.04
N VAL A 144 -14.27 5.30 -6.32
CA VAL A 144 -15.60 4.71 -6.47
C VAL A 144 -15.80 4.32 -7.93
N VAL A 145 -15.92 3.02 -8.21
CA VAL A 145 -16.28 2.52 -9.54
C VAL A 145 -17.81 2.55 -9.64
N VAL A 146 -18.34 3.57 -10.31
CA VAL A 146 -19.78 3.65 -10.61
C VAL A 146 -20.03 2.83 -11.88
N ALA A 147 -20.93 1.84 -11.80
CA ALA A 147 -21.37 1.08 -12.97
C ALA A 147 -21.94 2.05 -14.03
N ARG A 148 -21.50 1.92 -15.27
CA ARG A 148 -22.02 2.73 -16.38
C ARG A 148 -23.51 2.38 -16.55
N PRO A 149 -24.46 3.31 -16.44
CA PRO A 149 -25.85 3.01 -16.76
C PRO A 149 -25.89 2.55 -18.21
N GLY A 150 -26.37 1.33 -18.43
CA GLY A 150 -26.37 0.65 -19.71
C GLY A 150 -26.94 1.57 -20.79
N ALA A 151 -26.21 1.69 -21.90
CA ALA A 151 -26.82 2.14 -23.15
C ALA A 151 -27.98 1.16 -23.43
N ARG A 152 -29.20 1.67 -23.30
CA ARG A 152 -30.44 0.96 -23.61
C ARG A 152 -30.31 0.33 -24.99
N THR A 153 -30.22 -1.00 -25.06
CA THR A 153 -30.61 -1.76 -26.24
C THR A 153 -32.14 -1.79 -26.27
N THR A 154 -32.74 -0.74 -26.85
CA THR A 154 -34.06 -0.90 -27.47
C THR A 154 -33.86 -1.68 -28.76
N ASP A 155 -33.79 -3.00 -28.65
CA ASP A 155 -34.26 -3.96 -29.66
C ASP A 155 -33.91 -5.37 -29.20
N ALA A 156 -34.86 -6.01 -28.49
CA ALA A 156 -35.12 -7.45 -28.57
C ALA A 156 -36.37 -7.79 -27.74
N THR A 157 -37.49 -7.19 -28.11
CA THR A 157 -38.83 -7.74 -27.86
C THR A 157 -38.98 -9.01 -28.70
N LYS A 158 -38.24 -10.10 -28.40
CA LYS A 158 -38.46 -11.45 -28.96
C LYS A 158 -37.58 -12.53 -28.32
N ALA A 159 -37.76 -12.79 -27.04
CA ALA A 159 -37.38 -14.06 -26.43
C ALA A 159 -38.16 -14.26 -25.12
N MET A 160 -39.49 -14.20 -25.22
CA MET A 160 -40.36 -14.77 -24.20
C MET A 160 -40.65 -16.21 -24.64
N GLU A 161 -39.76 -17.14 -24.30
CA GLU A 161 -40.10 -18.57 -24.18
C GLU A 161 -39.16 -19.26 -23.18
N ILE A 162 -39.70 -19.41 -21.98
CA ILE A 162 -39.52 -20.42 -20.92
C ILE A 162 -38.42 -21.49 -21.12
N GLU A 163 -37.49 -21.62 -20.16
CA GLU A 163 -37.16 -22.89 -19.50
C GLU A 163 -36.50 -22.65 -18.11
N PRO A 164 -36.80 -23.48 -17.09
CA PRO A 164 -36.50 -23.22 -15.70
C PRO A 164 -35.18 -23.86 -15.24
N GLY A 165 -34.43 -23.15 -14.41
CA GLY A 165 -33.39 -23.74 -13.57
C GLY A 165 -31.95 -23.55 -14.09
N LYS A 166 -31.28 -22.53 -13.56
CA LYS A 166 -29.90 -22.68 -13.05
C LYS A 166 -29.52 -21.49 -12.18
N GLN A 167 -29.22 -21.83 -10.93
CA GLN A 167 -28.32 -21.18 -9.97
C GLN A 167 -27.87 -19.75 -10.28
N THR A 168 -28.37 -18.82 -9.45
CA THR A 168 -27.79 -17.50 -9.23
C THR A 168 -26.41 -17.68 -8.59
N GLU A 169 -25.35 -17.78 -9.39
CA GLU A 169 -23.99 -17.58 -8.88
C GLU A 169 -23.77 -16.09 -8.64
N GLU A 170 -23.93 -15.76 -7.37
CA GLU A 170 -23.45 -14.58 -6.69
C GLU A 170 -22.03 -14.26 -7.17
N TRP A 171 -21.89 -13.17 -7.93
CA TRP A 171 -20.59 -12.61 -8.32
C TRP A 171 -19.90 -12.12 -7.05
N THR A 172 -19.23 -13.05 -6.38
CA THR A 172 -18.28 -12.76 -5.32
C THR A 172 -17.26 -11.80 -5.90
N THR A 173 -17.29 -10.60 -5.33
CA THR A 173 -16.50 -9.46 -5.74
C THR A 173 -15.06 -9.72 -5.33
N GLY A 174 -14.35 -10.47 -6.17
CA GLY A 174 -12.91 -10.66 -6.06
C GLY A 174 -12.18 -9.40 -6.52
N CYS A 175 -12.07 -8.41 -5.64
CA CYS A 175 -10.99 -7.43 -5.75
C CYS A 175 -9.66 -8.18 -5.52
N CYS A 176 -9.00 -8.57 -6.61
CA CYS A 176 -7.65 -9.13 -6.59
C CYS A 176 -6.69 -8.17 -5.87
N GLY A 177 -5.98 -8.72 -4.87
CA GLY A 177 -4.75 -8.17 -4.32
C GLY A 177 -3.52 -8.56 -5.11
#